data_AF-A0A4V6JJF8-F1
#
_entry.id   AF-A0A4V6JJF8-F1
#
_cell.length_a   1.000
_cell.length_b   1.000
_cell.length_c   1.000
_cell.angle_alpha   90.00
_cell.angle_beta   90.00
_cell.angle_gamma   90.00
#
_symmetry.space_group_name_H-M   'P 1'
#
loop_
_entity.id
_entity.type
_entity.pdbx_description
1 polymer ?
#
loop_
_entity_poly.entity_id
_entity_poly.type
_entity_poly.pdbx_seq_one_letter_code
_entity_poly.pdbx_strand_id
1 'polypeptide(L)'
;MLWDRYQKPLFIVENGLGAKDKPDADGMVQDDYRISYLNDHLVQVREAIEDGVEVMGYHQLGTDRSGERLQSGAFQTLRFYLRRS
;
A
#
# COMPACT_ATOMS: atom_id res chain seq x y z
N MET A 1 4.16 9.48 -15.64
CA MET A 1 4.02 8.37 -14.66
C MET A 1 4.72 7.11 -15.19
N LEU A 2 4.83 6.03 -14.39
CA LEU A 2 5.58 4.80 -14.76
C LEU A 2 5.02 4.13 -16.03
N TRP A 3 3.69 4.10 -16.15
CA TRP A 3 2.98 3.58 -17.31
C TRP A 3 3.31 4.37 -18.59
N ASP A 4 3.24 5.70 -18.56
CA ASP A 4 3.54 6.55 -19.73
C ASP A 4 4.95 6.33 -20.28
N ARG A 5 5.90 5.92 -19.43
CA ARG A 5 7.29 5.69 -19.82
C ARG A 5 7.54 4.27 -20.36
N TYR A 6 6.88 3.27 -19.80
CA TYR A 6 7.25 1.87 -20.05
C TYR A 6 6.14 1.04 -20.68
N GLN A 7 4.87 1.38 -20.47
CA GLN A 7 3.69 0.66 -20.98
C GLN A 7 3.79 -0.86 -20.75
N LYS A 8 4.28 -1.24 -19.56
CA LYS A 8 4.39 -2.63 -19.14
C LYS A 8 3.43 -2.89 -17.99
N PRO A 9 2.90 -4.11 -17.87
CA PRO A 9 2.08 -4.51 -16.74
C PRO A 9 2.74 -4.17 -15.41
N LEU A 10 1.96 -3.60 -14.49
CA LEU A 10 2.39 -3.14 -13.17
C LEU A 10 1.89 -4.08 -12.08
N PHE A 11 2.74 -4.41 -11.12
CA PHE A 11 2.33 -5.05 -9.87
C PHE A 11 2.72 -4.16 -8.70
N ILE A 12 1.76 -3.80 -7.85
CA ILE A 12 2.04 -3.04 -6.62
C ILE A 12 2.49 -4.03 -5.56
N VAL A 13 3.80 -4.06 -5.28
CA VAL A 13 4.42 -5.08 -4.41
C VAL A 13 4.52 -4.63 -2.96
N GLU A 14 4.51 -3.33 -2.70
CA GLU A 14 4.51 -2.78 -1.34
C GLU A 14 3.58 -1.58 -1.33
N ASN A 15 2.49 -1.67 -0.58
CA ASN A 15 1.72 -0.52 -0.10
C ASN A 15 1.37 -0.74 1.37
N GLY A 16 1.76 0.19 2.24
CA GLY A 16 1.49 0.08 3.67
C GLY A 16 1.63 1.39 4.39
N LEU A 17 0.96 1.48 5.54
CA LEU A 17 0.98 2.62 6.44
C LEU A 17 1.66 2.22 7.75
N GLY A 18 2.85 2.76 7.98
CA GLY A 18 3.54 2.63 9.27
C GLY A 18 2.84 3.47 10.33
N ALA A 19 2.19 2.82 11.30
CA ALA A 19 1.54 3.46 12.42
C ALA A 19 1.72 2.63 13.69
N LYS A 20 1.80 3.30 14.85
CA LYS A 20 1.87 2.64 16.14
C LYS A 20 0.47 2.25 16.59
N ASP A 21 0.19 0.96 16.57
CA ASP A 21 -1.04 0.40 17.10
C ASP A 21 -1.12 0.66 18.62
N LYS A 22 -2.27 1.14 19.10
CA LYS A 22 -2.56 1.29 20.54
C LYS A 22 -3.69 0.35 20.92
N PRO A 23 -3.40 -0.78 21.58
CA PRO A 23 -4.45 -1.66 22.06
C PRO A 23 -5.26 -0.96 23.16
N ASP A 24 -6.56 -1.22 23.18
CA ASP A 24 -7.47 -0.78 24.24
C ASP A 24 -7.33 -1.66 25.51
N ALA A 25 -8.21 -1.43 26.49
CA ALA A 25 -8.20 -2.17 27.76
C ALA A 25 -8.42 -3.69 27.58
N ASP A 26 -9.05 -4.10 26.48
CA ASP A 26 -9.33 -5.50 26.16
C ASP A 26 -8.26 -6.11 25.21
N GLY A 27 -7.24 -5.33 24.86
CA GLY A 27 -6.15 -5.76 23.97
C GLY A 27 -6.47 -5.64 22.48
N MET A 28 -7.59 -5.01 22.11
CA MET A 28 -8.00 -4.83 20.72
C MET A 28 -7.40 -3.54 20.15
N VAL A 29 -6.94 -3.59 18.90
CA VAL A 29 -6.43 -2.43 18.19
C VAL A 29 -7.53 -1.90 17.28
N GLN A 30 -7.92 -0.65 17.48
CA GLN A 30 -8.84 0.07 16.58
C GLN A 30 -8.02 0.69 15.44
N ASP A 31 -7.97 0.02 14.29
CA ASP A 31 -7.12 0.41 13.15
C ASP A 31 -7.88 0.99 11.94
N ASP A 32 -8.97 1.70 12.19
CA ASP A 32 -9.77 2.39 11.16
C ASP A 32 -8.94 3.28 10.23
N TYR A 33 -7.86 3.87 10.74
CA TYR A 33 -6.94 4.67 9.94
C TYR A 33 -6.24 3.85 8.84
N ARG A 34 -5.94 2.57 9.10
CA ARG A 34 -5.31 1.65 8.16
C ARG A 34 -6.32 1.22 7.11
N ILE A 35 -7.56 0.96 7.53
CA ILE A 35 -8.69 0.65 6.64
C ILE A 35 -8.94 1.81 5.67
N SER A 36 -9.04 3.05 6.19
CA SER A 36 -9.22 4.25 5.35
C SER A 36 -8.09 4.39 4.34
N TYR A 37 -6.84 4.30 4.80
CA TYR A 37 -5.66 4.43 3.94
C TYR A 37 -5.65 3.41 2.79
N LEU A 38 -5.94 2.14 3.07
CA LEU A 38 -5.98 1.09 2.07
C LEU A 38 -7.13 1.29 1.08
N ASN A 39 -8.31 1.68 1.57
CA ASN A 39 -9.45 1.98 0.71
C ASN A 39 -9.13 3.11 -0.27
N ASP A 40 -8.55 4.21 0.22
CA ASP A 40 -8.20 5.36 -0.62
C ASP A 40 -7.22 4.94 -1.74
N HIS A 41 -6.24 4.09 -1.43
CA HIS A 41 -5.29 3.59 -2.42
C HIS A 41 -5.91 2.61 -3.40
N LEU A 42 -6.82 1.74 -2.97
CA LEU A 42 -7.53 0.82 -3.85
C LEU A 42 -8.47 1.56 -4.82
N VAL A 43 -9.08 2.67 -4.39
CA VAL A 43 -9.84 3.55 -5.29
C VAL A 43 -8.93 4.11 -6.39
N GLN A 44 -7.75 4.61 -6.03
CA GLN A 44 -6.78 5.12 -7.02
C GLN A 44 -6.27 4.03 -7.97
N VAL A 45 -6.09 2.80 -7.49
CA VAL A 45 -5.74 1.66 -8.36
C VAL A 45 -6.87 1.34 -9.33
N ARG A 46 -8.13 1.42 -8.88
CA ARG A 46 -9.29 1.21 -9.75
C ARG A 46 -9.34 2.28 -10.85
N GLU A 47 -9.17 3.54 -10.50
CA GLU A 47 -9.13 4.66 -11.47
C GLU A 47 -8.01 4.45 -12.50
N ALA A 48 -6.82 4.03 -12.08
CA ALA A 48 -5.73 3.72 -13.02
C ALA A 48 -6.07 2.56 -13.98
N ILE A 49 -6.78 1.53 -13.51
CA ILE A 49 -7.24 0.43 -14.37
C ILE A 49 -8.29 0.94 -15.37
N GLU A 50 -9.21 1.80 -14.93
CA GLU A 50 -10.20 2.45 -15.81
C GLU A 50 -9.52 3.34 -16.87
N ASP A 51 -8.41 3.98 -16.54
CA ASP A 51 -7.56 4.76 -17.46
C ASP A 51 -6.69 3.89 -18.40
N GLY A 52 -6.81 2.56 -18.33
CA GLY A 52 -6.15 1.61 -19.24
C GLY A 52 -4.76 1.15 -18.78
N VAL A 53 -4.38 1.42 -17.53
CA VAL A 53 -3.15 0.86 -16.95
C VAL A 53 -3.34 -0.61 -16.62
N GLU A 54 -2.48 -1.47 -17.17
CA GLU A 54 -2.53 -2.90 -16.86
C GLU A 54 -1.94 -3.18 -15.48
N VAL A 55 -2.80 -3.37 -14.48
CA VAL A 55 -2.41 -3.71 -13.09
C VAL A 55 -2.65 -5.20 -12.85
N MET A 56 -1.58 -5.94 -12.56
CA MET A 56 -1.59 -7.39 -12.34
C MET A 56 -1.94 -7.80 -10.91
N GLY A 57 -1.77 -6.89 -9.95
CA GLY A 57 -2.01 -7.21 -8.55
C GLY A 57 -1.58 -6.10 -7.58
N TYR A 58 -2.02 -6.28 -6.35
CA TYR A 58 -1.80 -5.37 -5.23
C TYR A 58 -1.45 -6.18 -3.98
N HIS A 59 -0.30 -5.90 -3.39
CA HIS A 59 0.16 -6.52 -2.15
C HIS A 59 0.37 -5.46 -1.07
N GLN A 60 -0.38 -5.62 0.02
CA GLN A 60 -0.19 -4.81 1.22
C GLN A 60 1.08 -5.24 1.95
N LEU A 61 1.93 -4.29 2.29
CA LEU A 61 3.10 -4.54 3.13
C LEU A 61 2.64 -4.83 4.57
N GLY A 62 3.09 -5.95 5.13
CA GLY A 62 2.85 -6.30 6.54
C GLY A 62 3.55 -5.32 7.48
N THR A 63 2.78 -4.67 8.35
CA THR A 63 3.33 -3.84 9.44
C THR A 63 3.62 -4.73 10.65
N ASP A 64 4.87 -4.73 11.10
CA ASP A 64 5.28 -5.39 12.33
C ASP A 64 4.61 -4.68 13.53
N ARG A 65 3.94 -5.45 14.41
CA ARG A 65 3.31 -4.91 15.64
C ARG A 65 4.29 -4.17 16.55
N SER A 66 5.59 -4.47 16.43
CA SER A 66 6.66 -3.85 17.19
C SER A 66 7.00 -2.44 16.71
N GLY A 67 6.65 -2.06 15.47
CA GLY A 67 7.04 -0.79 14.86
C GLY A 67 8.56 -0.55 14.86
N GLU A 68 9.36 -1.58 15.12
CA GLU A 68 10.79 -1.46 15.41
C GLU A 68 11.59 -1.20 14.13
N ARG A 69 11.07 -1.64 12.98
CA ARG A 69 11.70 -1.39 11.69
C ARG A 69 11.37 -0.02 11.08
N LEU A 70 10.54 0.78 11.76
CA LEU A 70 9.92 2.02 11.23
C LEU A 70 10.04 3.20 12.21
N GLN A 71 11.24 3.45 12.75
CA GLN A 71 11.46 4.53 13.73
C GLN A 71 11.52 5.95 13.16
N SER A 72 11.45 6.14 11.85
CA SER A 72 11.35 7.47 11.24
C SER A 72 9.99 7.57 10.56
N GLY A 73 9.17 8.56 10.93
CA GLY A 73 8.01 9.07 10.15
C GLY A 73 6.90 8.10 9.70
N ALA A 74 5.67 8.58 9.60
CA ALA A 74 4.65 7.88 8.83
C ALA A 74 5.08 7.86 7.35
N PHE A 75 5.77 6.80 6.90
CA PHE A 75 6.14 6.63 5.50
C PHE A 75 5.07 5.84 4.77
N GLN A 76 4.47 6.47 3.75
CA GLN A 76 3.71 5.79 2.71
C GLN A 76 4.72 5.30 1.68
N THR A 77 4.90 3.99 1.56
CA THR A 77 5.77 3.41 0.52
C THR A 77 4.89 2.75 -0.52
N LEU A 78 5.07 3.13 -1.79
CA LEU A 78 4.47 2.47 -2.94
C LEU A 78 5.59 1.99 -3.88
N ARG A 79 5.78 0.68 -4.01
CA ARG A 79 6.72 0.10 -4.98
C ARG A 79 5.99 -0.66 -6.07
N PHE A 80 6.45 -0.45 -7.31
CA PHE A 80 5.97 -1.13 -8.50
C PHE A 80 7.00 -2.13 -9.00
N TYR A 81 6.54 -3.30 -9.42
CA TYR A 81 7.32 -4.26 -10.19
C TYR A 81 6.87 -4.20 -11.66
N LEU A 82 7.85 -4.08 -12.56
CA LEU A 82 7.67 -4.17 -13.99
C LEU A 82 8.07 -5.57 -14.45
N ARG A 83 7.15 -6.30 -15.08
CA ARG A 83 7.48 -7.61 -15.66
C ARG A 83 8.54 -7.43 -16.76
N ARG A 84 9.69 -8.08 -16.63
CA ARG A 84 10.65 -8.21 -17.75
C ARG A 84 10.12 -9.26 -18.72
N SER A 85 10.15 -8.92 -20.01
CA SER A 85 9.81 -9.78 -21.14
C SER A 85 10.79 -10.93 -21.27
#